data_AF-A0A8S2R9T1-F1
#
_entry.id   AF-A0A8S2R9T1-F1
#
_cell.length_a   1.000
_cell.length_b   1.000
_cell.length_c   1.000
_cell.angle_alpha   90.00
_cell.angle_beta   90.00
_cell.angle_gamma   90.00
#
_symmetry.space_group_name_H-M   'P 1'
#
loop_
_entity.id
_entity.type
_entity.pdbx_description
1 polymer ?
#
loop_
_entity_poly.entity_id
_entity_poly.type
_entity_poly.pdbx_seq_one_letter_code
_entity_poly.pdbx_strand_id
1 'polypeptide(L)'
;MVTRIVKIGGASITDKAQFESVNLPNIDFIVDLFKNNYKNLILIHGAGSFGHQQAKKYRLNEGYKNTFNYEECRLGVCDTRRSLGRLQQYLLDAFLGAQIPVVRISPF
;
A
#
# COMPACT_ATOMS: atom_id res chain seq x y z
N MET A 1 -5.36 -28.16 1.34
CA MET A 1 -5.83 -26.75 1.35
C MET A 1 -4.93 -25.94 0.43
N VAL A 2 -5.49 -25.02 -0.37
CA VAL A 2 -4.72 -24.22 -1.34
C VAL A 2 -4.53 -22.81 -0.79
N THR A 3 -3.30 -22.31 -0.81
CA THR A 3 -3.00 -20.90 -0.51
C THR A 3 -3.39 -20.02 -1.69
N ARG A 4 -4.18 -18.99 -1.44
CA ARG A 4 -4.60 -17.99 -2.43
C ARG A 4 -3.81 -16.72 -2.22
N ILE A 5 -3.29 -16.16 -3.30
CA ILE A 5 -2.60 -14.88 -3.29
C ILE A 5 -3.43 -13.93 -4.16
N VAL A 6 -3.93 -12.85 -3.57
CA VAL A 6 -4.73 -11.85 -4.29
C VAL A 6 -4.02 -10.52 -4.24
N LYS A 7 -3.88 -9.88 -5.42
CA LYS A 7 -3.33 -8.54 -5.53
C LYS A 7 -4.45 -7.52 -5.74
N ILE A 8 -4.54 -6.57 -4.82
CA ILE A 8 -5.38 -5.39 -4.90
C ILE A 8 -4.57 -4.29 -5.61
N GLY A 9 -5.10 -3.76 -6.71
CA GLY A 9 -4.45 -2.66 -7.41
C GLY A 9 -4.46 -1.39 -6.56
N GLY A 10 -3.34 -0.66 -6.47
CA GLY A 10 -3.33 0.62 -5.74
C GLY A 10 -4.35 1.63 -6.30
N ALA A 11 -4.67 1.55 -7.59
CA ALA A 11 -5.70 2.36 -8.24
C ALA A 11 -7.13 2.09 -7.75
N SER A 12 -7.42 0.90 -7.21
CA SER A 12 -8.76 0.59 -6.72
C SER A 12 -8.97 1.11 -5.29
N ILE A 13 -7.91 1.19 -4.49
CA ILE A 13 -7.97 1.59 -3.06
C ILE A 13 -7.47 3.01 -2.80
N THR A 14 -7.06 3.74 -3.85
CA THR A 14 -6.59 5.13 -3.74
C THR A 14 -7.07 5.96 -4.93
N ASP A 15 -7.15 7.28 -4.75
CA ASP A 15 -7.21 8.22 -5.86
C ASP A 15 -5.80 8.63 -6.27
N LYS A 16 -5.40 8.31 -7.50
CA LYS A 16 -4.07 8.64 -8.04
C LYS A 16 -3.87 10.13 -8.28
N ALA A 17 -4.94 10.89 -8.48
CA ALA A 17 -4.89 12.33 -8.76
C ALA A 17 -4.62 13.16 -7.51
N GLN A 18 -4.89 12.60 -6.33
CA GLN A 18 -4.79 13.30 -5.04
C GLN A 18 -3.71 12.68 -4.16
N PHE A 19 -2.92 13.50 -3.48
CA PHE A 19 -1.84 13.05 -2.60
C PHE A 19 -2.39 12.28 -1.40
N GLU A 20 -1.88 11.07 -1.18
CA GLU A 20 -2.25 10.21 -0.04
C GLU A 20 -3.77 10.11 0.18
N SER A 21 -4.51 9.92 -0.92
CA SER A 21 -5.97 9.84 -0.90
C SER A 21 -6.45 8.40 -0.99
N VAL A 22 -7.14 7.94 0.05
CA VAL A 22 -7.70 6.59 0.16
C VAL A 22 -9.12 6.52 -0.39
N ASN A 23 -9.47 5.43 -1.06
CA ASN A 23 -10.84 5.14 -1.48
C ASN A 23 -11.47 4.17 -0.47
N LEU A 24 -12.00 4.73 0.63
CA LEU A 24 -12.63 3.95 1.70
C LEU A 24 -13.78 3.05 1.21
N PRO A 25 -14.73 3.53 0.37
CA PRO A 25 -15.79 2.67 -0.14
C PRO A 25 -15.30 1.39 -0.83
N ASN A 26 -14.21 1.49 -1.63
CA ASN A 26 -13.64 0.30 -2.25
C ASN A 26 -12.87 -0.59 -1.27
N ILE A 27 -12.23 -0.03 -0.24
CA ILE A 27 -11.60 -0.83 0.82
C ILE A 27 -12.67 -1.64 1.55
N ASP A 28 -13.77 -1.00 1.95
CA ASP A 28 -14.87 -1.66 2.67
C ASP A 28 -15.48 -2.78 1.83
N PHE A 29 -15.73 -2.52 0.54
CA PHE A 29 -16.19 -3.54 -0.40
C PHE A 29 -15.23 -4.74 -0.50
N ILE A 30 -13.92 -4.49 -0.57
CA ILE A 30 -12.91 -5.55 -0.63
C ILE A 30 -12.90 -6.38 0.66
N VAL A 31 -12.97 -5.72 1.82
CA VAL A 31 -13.03 -6.40 3.12
C VAL A 31 -14.26 -7.31 3.18
N ASP A 32 -15.41 -6.84 2.72
CA ASP A 32 -16.65 -7.61 2.67
C ASP A 32 -16.53 -8.87 1.80
N LEU A 33 -15.84 -8.81 0.65
CA LEU A 33 -15.57 -9.98 -0.19
C LEU A 33 -14.79 -11.09 0.55
N PHE A 34 -13.95 -10.70 1.52
CA PHE A 34 -13.09 -11.62 2.24
C PHE A 34 -13.64 -12.08 3.60
N LYS A 35 -14.71 -11.47 4.13
CA LYS A 35 -15.30 -11.83 5.44
C LYS A 35 -15.49 -13.33 5.67
N ASN A 36 -15.95 -14.05 4.65
CA ASN A 36 -16.19 -15.50 4.74
C ASN A 36 -15.10 -16.35 4.07
N ASN A 37 -14.05 -15.72 3.55
CA ASN A 37 -13.11 -16.35 2.61
C ASN A 37 -11.63 -16.03 2.89
N TYR A 38 -11.25 -15.62 4.10
CA TYR A 38 -9.87 -15.22 4.43
C TYR A 38 -8.91 -16.38 4.79
N LYS A 39 -9.39 -17.63 4.86
CA LYS A 39 -8.51 -18.79 5.17
C LYS A 39 -7.47 -19.01 4.06
N ASN A 40 -6.20 -19.19 4.46
CA ASN A 40 -5.05 -19.36 3.58
C ASN A 40 -4.93 -18.27 2.50
N LEU A 41 -5.10 -17.01 2.90
CA LEU A 41 -5.08 -15.85 1.99
C LEU A 41 -3.85 -14.98 2.26
N ILE A 42 -3.13 -14.62 1.20
CA ILE A 42 -2.13 -13.56 1.20
C ILE A 42 -2.66 -12.42 0.34
N LEU A 43 -2.76 -11.24 0.94
CA LEU A 43 -3.13 -10.01 0.24
C LEU A 43 -1.89 -9.20 -0.07
N ILE A 44 -1.76 -8.82 -1.34
CA ILE A 44 -0.78 -7.86 -1.82
C ILE A 44 -1.55 -6.62 -2.23
N HIS A 45 -1.08 -5.43 -1.89
CA HIS A 45 -1.68 -4.20 -2.39
C HIS A 45 -0.67 -3.36 -3.16
N GLY A 46 -1.14 -2.59 -4.14
CA GLY A 46 -0.33 -1.55 -4.77
C GLY A 46 -0.20 -0.32 -3.88
N ALA A 47 0.79 0.52 -4.18
CA ALA A 47 1.05 1.73 -3.41
C ALA A 47 0.08 2.88 -3.70
N GLY A 48 -0.49 2.94 -4.90
CA GLY A 48 -1.43 4.00 -5.26
C GLY A 48 -0.82 5.40 -5.14
N SER A 49 -1.59 6.39 -4.70
CA SER A 49 -1.10 7.75 -4.39
C SER A 49 -0.19 7.83 -3.17
N PHE A 50 -0.05 6.74 -2.40
CA PHE A 50 0.84 6.67 -1.24
C PHE A 50 2.26 6.20 -1.57
N GLY A 51 2.58 5.93 -2.83
CA GLY A 51 3.97 5.66 -3.23
C GLY A 51 4.39 6.29 -4.53
N HIS A 52 3.54 6.31 -5.56
CA HIS A 52 3.95 6.84 -6.87
C HIS A 52 4.32 8.32 -6.82
N GLN A 53 3.63 9.11 -6.01
CA GLN A 53 3.84 10.56 -5.95
C GLN A 53 5.15 10.89 -5.22
N GLN A 54 5.41 10.21 -4.10
CA GLN A 54 6.65 10.30 -3.34
C GLN A 54 7.84 9.80 -4.17
N ALA A 55 7.73 8.59 -4.76
CA ALA A 55 8.79 8.02 -5.57
C ALA A 55 9.14 8.90 -6.78
N LYS A 56 8.13 9.53 -7.41
CA LYS A 56 8.34 10.50 -8.49
C LYS A 56 9.01 11.78 -7.99
N LYS A 57 8.58 12.32 -6.84
CA LYS A 57 9.17 13.52 -6.21
C LYS A 57 10.69 13.37 -6.00
N TYR A 58 11.13 12.21 -5.50
CA TYR A 58 12.55 11.95 -5.22
C TYR A 58 13.27 11.16 -6.32
N ARG A 59 12.64 10.94 -7.48
CA ARG A 59 13.22 10.20 -8.62
C ARG A 59 13.80 8.83 -8.24
N LEU A 60 13.12 8.09 -7.37
CA LEU A 60 13.63 6.83 -6.81
C LEU A 60 13.84 5.73 -7.88
N ASN A 61 13.14 5.84 -9.02
CA ASN A 61 13.32 4.94 -10.16
C ASN A 61 14.66 5.11 -10.89
N GLU A 62 15.33 6.25 -10.71
CA GLU A 62 16.64 6.53 -11.33
C GLU A 62 17.79 5.95 -10.50
N GLY A 63 17.50 5.47 -9.29
CA GLY A 63 18.48 4.89 -8.36
C GLY A 63 19.50 5.91 -7.85
N TYR A 64 20.48 5.40 -7.10
CA TYR A 64 21.50 6.24 -6.44
C TYR A 64 22.50 6.89 -7.40
N LYS A 65 22.60 6.42 -8.64
CA LYS A 65 23.64 6.88 -9.59
C LYS A 65 23.24 8.14 -10.37
N ASN A 66 21.95 8.42 -10.47
CA ASN A 66 21.41 9.55 -11.26
C ASN A 66 20.73 10.62 -10.40
N THR A 67 20.77 10.48 -9.07
CA THR A 67 20.26 11.50 -8.15
C THR A 67 21.36 12.51 -7.84
N PHE A 68 21.05 13.80 -7.94
CA PHE A 68 21.98 14.91 -7.67
C PHE A 68 22.45 14.94 -6.20
N ASN A 69 21.78 14.21 -5.30
CA ASN A 69 22.09 14.14 -3.88
C ASN A 69 21.69 12.79 -3.27
N TYR A 70 22.67 12.06 -2.71
CA TYR A 70 22.46 10.77 -2.04
C TYR A 70 21.54 10.88 -0.81
N GLU A 71 21.62 11.98 -0.06
CA GLU A 71 20.78 12.24 1.12
C GLU A 71 19.30 12.36 0.74
N GLU A 72 19.02 13.06 -0.36
CA GLU A 72 17.66 13.26 -0.86
C GLU A 72 17.01 11.93 -1.29
N CYS A 73 17.79 11.05 -1.93
CA CYS A 73 17.31 9.71 -2.29
C CYS A 73 16.94 8.89 -1.04
N ARG A 74 17.79 8.90 0.00
CA ARG A 74 17.49 8.19 1.26
C ARG A 74 16.25 8.75 1.94
N LEU A 75 16.13 10.08 2.02
CA LEU A 75 14.93 10.73 2.53
C LEU A 75 13.70 10.34 1.71
N GLY A 76 13.83 10.22 0.39
CA GLY A 76 12.77 9.77 -0.48
C GLY A 76 12.30 8.34 -0.22
N VAL A 77 13.23 7.41 0.06
CA VAL A 77 12.89 6.05 0.49
C VAL A 77 12.12 6.09 1.81
N CYS A 78 12.61 6.85 2.79
CA CYS A 78 11.93 7.02 4.08
C CYS A 78 10.52 7.60 3.93
N ASP A 79 10.36 8.65 3.15
CA ASP A 79 9.09 9.35 2.94
C ASP A 79 8.08 8.47 2.19
N THR A 80 8.54 7.79 1.13
CA THR A 80 7.73 6.83 0.37
C THR A 80 7.26 5.68 1.26
N ARG A 81 8.15 5.12 2.09
CA ARG A 81 7.79 4.04 3.01
C ARG A 81 6.85 4.47 4.12
N ARG A 82 7.07 5.65 4.70
CA ARG A 82 6.17 6.24 5.69
C ARG A 82 4.76 6.36 5.12
N SER A 83 4.65 6.94 3.93
CA SER A 83 3.36 7.08 3.23
C SER A 83 2.72 5.72 2.94
N LEU A 84 3.45 4.76 2.38
CA LEU A 84 2.92 3.41 2.14
C LEU A 84 2.44 2.73 3.43
N GLY A 85 3.13 2.97 4.56
CA GLY A 85 2.74 2.53 5.88
C GLY A 85 1.39 3.10 6.34
N ARG A 86 1.04 4.33 5.92
CA ARG A 86 -0.29 4.92 6.18
C ARG A 86 -1.39 4.18 5.41
N LEU A 87 -1.16 3.86 4.13
CA LEU A 87 -2.09 3.04 3.36
C LEU A 87 -2.26 1.65 3.97
N GLN A 88 -1.16 1.03 4.41
CA GLN A 88 -1.21 -0.24 5.14
C GLN A 88 -2.03 -0.14 6.42
N GLN A 89 -1.95 0.97 7.15
CA GLN A 89 -2.74 1.20 8.35
C GLN A 89 -4.24 1.26 8.05
N TYR A 90 -4.66 1.98 7.00
CA TYR A 90 -6.08 2.00 6.57
C TYR A 90 -6.62 0.61 6.27
N LEU A 91 -5.84 -0.21 5.55
CA LEU A 91 -6.23 -1.60 5.27
C LEU A 91 -6.28 -2.42 6.57
N LEU A 92 -5.26 -2.32 7.42
CA LEU A 92 -5.22 -3.04 8.69
C LEU A 92 -6.46 -2.74 9.54
N ASP A 93 -6.79 -1.46 9.69
CA ASP A 93 -7.94 -1.01 10.49
C ASP A 93 -9.27 -1.51 9.90
N ALA A 94 -9.43 -1.47 8.58
CA ALA A 94 -10.66 -1.96 7.93
C ALA A 94 -10.86 -3.47 8.10
N PHE A 95 -9.81 -4.27 7.92
CA PHE A 95 -9.88 -5.73 8.12
C PHE A 95 -10.12 -6.08 9.59
N LEU A 96 -9.42 -5.45 10.53
CA LEU A 96 -9.63 -5.69 11.96
C LEU A 96 -11.02 -5.22 12.42
N GLY A 97 -11.52 -4.10 11.89
CA GLY A 97 -12.89 -3.62 12.14
C GLY A 97 -13.96 -4.60 11.67
N ALA A 98 -13.70 -5.35 10.61
CA ALA A 98 -14.54 -6.46 10.15
C ALA A 98 -14.29 -7.80 10.87
N GLN A 99 -13.50 -7.80 11.95
CA GLN A 99 -13.09 -8.98 12.71
C GLN A 99 -12.35 -10.04 11.88
N ILE A 100 -11.66 -9.62 10.82
CA ILE A 100 -10.81 -10.49 10.01
C ILE A 100 -9.38 -10.41 10.57
N PRO A 101 -8.80 -11.53 11.04
CA PRO A 101 -7.43 -11.53 11.54
C PRO A 101 -6.46 -11.25 10.39
N VAL A 102 -5.67 -10.18 10.51
CA VAL A 102 -4.74 -9.73 9.49
C VAL A 102 -3.44 -9.24 10.13
N VAL A 103 -2.33 -9.46 9.44
CA VAL A 103 -1.01 -8.95 9.82
C VAL A 103 -0.41 -8.22 8.62
N ARG A 104 0.10 -7.01 8.85
CA ARG A 104 0.83 -6.25 7.84
C ARG A 104 2.27 -6.76 7.74
N ILE A 105 2.77 -6.91 6.51
CA ILE A 105 4.17 -7.22 6.22
C ILE A 105 4.67 -6.18 5.23
N SER A 106 5.69 -5.42 5.64
CA SER A 106 6.36 -4.46 4.76
C SER A 106 7.66 -5.07 4.20
N PRO A 107 7.93 -4.96 2.89
CA PRO A 107 9.24 -5.27 2.33
C PRO A 107 10.34 -4.35 2.90
N PHE A 108 11.53 -4.90 3.08
CA PHE A 108 12.75 -4.29 3.67
C PHE A 108 13.31 -3.11 2.90
#